data_AF-A0A9X4JMY4-F1
#
_entry.id   AF-A0A9X4JMY4-F1
#
_cell.length_a   1.000
_cell.length_b   1.000
_cell.length_c   1.000
_cell.angle_alpha   90.00
_cell.angle_beta   90.00
_cell.angle_gamma   90.00
#
_symmetry.space_group_name_H-M   'P 1'
#
loop_
_entity.id
_entity.type
_entity.pdbx_description
1 polymer ?
#
loop_
_entity_poly.entity_id
_entity_poly.type
_entity_poly.pdbx_seq_one_letter_code
_entity_poly.pdbx_strand_id
1 'polypeptide(L)'
;MANRMILNETAWFGRGAVGALTDEVIRRGYHKALIVTDNNLVQCGVVEKVTSRMDAAGLAWEIYSGVIPNPTIAVVQEGLSVFQQSGADYLIAIGGGSPQDTCKAIGIINNNPEFADVRSLEGLSPTRCPSVPVMAIPTTAGTAAEVTINYVITDEENRRKFVCVDPHDIPQVAFIDADMMDGMPAALKAATGVDALTHAIEGYITRAAWALTDALHIKAIEIIAGSLRGSVAGDSQAGEAMALGQYVAGMGFSNVGLGLVHGMAHPLGAFYNTPHGVANAILLPHVMHYNAEFTGEKFRDIARVMGVKVEGLTLAEARKAAVDAVFALNRDVGIPLHLRDVGVRKEDIPALAQAAFDDVCTGGNPREASLGDIVELYHTAW
;
A
#
# COMPACT_ATOMS: atom_id res chain seq x y z
N MET A 1 -15.34 -14.63 18.13
CA MET A 1 -14.45 -13.55 18.60
C MET A 1 -14.94 -12.24 17.99
N ALA A 2 -14.72 -11.09 18.63
CA ALA A 2 -15.07 -9.78 18.06
C ALA A 2 -14.01 -9.37 17.02
N ASN A 3 -14.44 -8.67 15.96
CA ASN A 3 -13.56 -8.12 14.93
C ASN A 3 -13.35 -6.63 15.19
N ARG A 4 -12.11 -6.15 15.06
CA ARG A 4 -11.74 -4.73 15.21
C ARG A 4 -11.63 -4.08 13.83
N MET A 5 -12.05 -2.83 13.73
CA MET A 5 -11.79 -1.97 12.58
C MET A 5 -11.14 -0.68 13.05
N ILE A 6 -10.02 -0.32 12.44
CA ILE A 6 -9.39 0.99 12.55
C ILE A 6 -9.46 1.63 11.16
N LEU A 7 -9.89 2.88 11.15
CA LEU A 7 -10.09 3.72 9.97
C LEU A 7 -9.70 5.14 10.36
N ASN A 8 -9.48 6.02 9.37
CA ASN A 8 -9.34 7.44 9.66
C ASN A 8 -10.62 7.96 10.31
N GLU A 9 -10.48 8.83 11.31
CA GLU A 9 -11.62 9.53 11.90
C GLU A 9 -12.22 10.54 10.90
N THR A 10 -11.37 11.17 10.09
CA THR A 10 -11.78 12.09 9.02
C THR A 10 -11.09 11.72 7.71
N ALA A 11 -11.84 11.70 6.60
CA ALA A 11 -11.25 11.56 5.27
C ALA A 11 -12.04 12.39 4.24
N TRP A 12 -11.31 13.05 3.33
CA TRP A 12 -11.85 13.84 2.24
C TRP A 12 -11.58 13.13 0.91
N PHE A 13 -12.57 13.05 0.03
CA PHE A 13 -12.49 12.33 -1.23
C PHE A 13 -12.86 13.22 -2.42
N GLY A 14 -12.18 12.97 -3.54
CA GLY A 14 -12.46 13.57 -4.83
C GLY A 14 -11.44 14.63 -5.21
N ARG A 15 -11.47 15.01 -6.49
CA ARG A 15 -10.59 16.06 -7.03
C ARG A 15 -10.75 17.36 -6.25
N GLY A 16 -9.64 17.93 -5.80
CA GLY A 16 -9.60 19.13 -4.97
C GLY A 16 -9.76 18.89 -3.46
N ALA A 17 -9.85 17.63 -3.00
CA ALA A 17 -9.92 17.28 -1.57
C ALA A 17 -8.78 17.89 -0.74
N VAL A 18 -7.57 18.09 -1.30
CA VAL A 18 -6.48 18.78 -0.58
C VAL A 18 -6.81 20.23 -0.20
N GLY A 19 -7.83 20.83 -0.82
CA GLY A 19 -8.34 22.15 -0.45
C GLY A 19 -8.86 22.21 0.99
N ALA A 20 -9.32 21.09 1.56
CA ALA A 20 -9.80 21.03 2.94
C ALA A 20 -8.68 21.05 4.00
N LEU A 21 -7.42 20.82 3.61
CA LEU A 21 -6.30 20.65 4.55
C LEU A 21 -6.12 21.85 5.49
N THR A 22 -6.16 23.07 4.95
CA THR A 22 -5.91 24.28 5.75
C THR A 22 -6.96 24.47 6.85
N ASP A 23 -8.24 24.21 6.55
CA ASP A 23 -9.32 24.26 7.53
C ASP A 23 -9.16 23.15 8.60
N GLU A 24 -8.76 21.94 8.22
CA GLU A 24 -8.55 20.83 9.16
C GLU A 24 -7.41 21.12 10.14
N VAL A 25 -6.33 21.75 9.66
CA VAL A 25 -5.20 22.22 10.47
C VAL A 25 -5.66 23.31 11.46
N ILE A 26 -6.38 24.33 10.96
CA ILE A 26 -6.89 25.43 11.80
C ILE A 26 -7.83 24.90 12.89
N ARG A 27 -8.77 24.01 12.53
CA ARG A 27 -9.72 23.42 13.49
C ARG A 27 -9.05 22.62 14.60
N ARG A 28 -7.94 21.97 14.31
CA ARG A 28 -7.15 21.19 15.29
C ARG A 28 -6.16 22.05 16.06
N GLY A 29 -5.95 23.30 15.65
CA GLY A 29 -5.08 24.24 16.34
C GLY A 29 -3.59 23.89 16.22
N TYR A 30 -3.19 23.17 15.18
CA TYR A 30 -1.76 22.89 14.95
C TYR A 30 -1.02 24.12 14.43
N HIS A 31 0.27 24.20 14.74
CA HIS A 31 1.06 25.41 14.52
C HIS A 31 2.03 25.30 13.34
N LYS A 32 2.78 24.19 13.23
CA LYS A 32 3.81 24.02 12.19
C LYS A 32 3.90 22.57 11.73
N ALA A 33 3.81 22.36 10.42
CA ALA A 33 3.99 21.04 9.83
C ALA A 33 5.46 20.73 9.60
N LEU A 34 5.82 19.45 9.72
CA LEU A 34 6.86 18.87 8.86
C LEU A 34 6.19 18.08 7.73
N ILE A 35 6.46 18.46 6.49
CA ILE A 35 6.06 17.73 5.30
C ILE A 35 7.10 16.64 5.04
N VAL A 36 6.66 15.37 5.06
CA VAL A 36 7.48 14.20 4.72
C VAL A 36 7.14 13.76 3.30
N THR A 37 8.11 13.83 2.40
CA THR A 37 7.93 13.59 0.96
C THR A 37 9.23 13.10 0.31
N ASP A 38 9.25 12.98 -1.01
CA ASP A 38 10.44 12.66 -1.79
C ASP A 38 10.84 13.80 -2.74
N ASN A 39 12.08 13.79 -3.21
CA ASN A 39 12.61 14.82 -4.09
C ASN A 39 11.89 14.90 -5.45
N ASN A 40 11.34 13.80 -5.96
CA ASN A 40 10.64 13.81 -7.24
C ASN A 40 9.33 14.59 -7.14
N LEU A 41 8.57 14.41 -6.06
CA LEU A 41 7.32 15.13 -5.83
C LEU A 41 7.53 16.63 -5.62
N VAL A 42 8.66 17.03 -5.03
CA VAL A 42 9.09 18.43 -4.97
C VAL A 42 9.37 18.95 -6.39
N GLN A 43 10.19 18.25 -7.16
CA GLN A 43 10.57 18.66 -8.53
C GLN A 43 9.39 18.69 -9.51
N CYS A 44 8.41 17.80 -9.34
CA CYS A 44 7.18 17.77 -10.13
C CYS A 44 6.14 18.81 -9.71
N GLY A 45 6.42 19.65 -8.70
CA GLY A 45 5.49 20.67 -8.20
C GLY A 45 4.27 20.11 -7.48
N VAL A 46 4.28 18.82 -7.09
CA VAL A 46 3.16 18.21 -6.36
C VAL A 46 3.09 18.76 -4.95
N VAL A 47 4.24 18.90 -4.28
CA VAL A 47 4.33 19.49 -2.94
C VAL A 47 3.86 20.96 -2.94
N GLU A 48 4.16 21.70 -4.01
CA GLU A 48 3.75 23.11 -4.17
C GLU A 48 2.22 23.28 -4.18
N LYS A 49 1.45 22.29 -4.69
CA LYS A 49 -0.02 22.31 -4.64
C LYS A 49 -0.59 22.37 -3.22
N VAL A 50 0.20 21.93 -2.23
CA VAL A 50 -0.15 21.97 -0.80
C VAL A 50 0.47 23.19 -0.13
N THR A 51 1.78 23.40 -0.28
CA THR A 51 2.46 24.50 0.42
C THR A 51 1.95 25.87 -0.01
N SER A 52 1.62 26.08 -1.29
CA SER A 52 1.01 27.35 -1.75
C SER A 52 -0.32 27.68 -1.05
N ARG A 53 -1.11 26.66 -0.70
CA ARG A 53 -2.35 26.82 0.07
C ARG A 53 -2.06 27.11 1.53
N MET A 54 -1.07 26.43 2.10
CA MET A 54 -0.62 26.69 3.47
C MET A 54 -0.08 28.11 3.62
N ASP A 55 0.75 28.58 2.68
CA ASP A 55 1.26 29.95 2.65
C ASP A 55 0.14 30.98 2.55
N ALA A 56 -0.83 30.75 1.66
CA ALA A 56 -2.00 31.62 1.53
C ALA A 56 -2.87 31.67 2.81
N ALA A 57 -2.88 30.59 3.59
CA ALA A 57 -3.56 30.49 4.88
C ALA A 57 -2.69 30.95 6.07
N GLY A 58 -1.42 31.32 5.86
CA GLY A 58 -0.48 31.68 6.91
C GLY A 58 -0.07 30.52 7.84
N LEU A 59 -0.11 29.28 7.35
CA LEU A 59 0.27 28.08 8.09
C LEU A 59 1.74 27.76 7.87
N ALA A 60 2.50 27.61 8.95
CA ALA A 60 3.94 27.34 8.87
C ALA A 60 4.22 25.88 8.50
N TRP A 61 5.29 25.66 7.72
CA TRP A 61 5.74 24.32 7.33
C TRP A 61 7.25 24.28 7.12
N GLU A 62 7.82 23.09 7.24
CA GLU A 62 9.15 22.71 6.74
C GLU A 62 9.04 21.41 5.93
N ILE A 63 10.07 21.06 5.15
CA ILE A 63 10.08 19.88 4.29
C ILE A 63 11.25 18.97 4.66
N TYR A 64 10.97 17.68 4.81
CA TYR A 64 11.92 16.59 4.66
C TYR A 64 11.60 15.82 3.36
N SER A 65 12.48 15.95 2.36
CA SER A 65 12.32 15.30 1.04
C SER A 65 13.30 14.16 0.79
N GLY A 66 13.95 13.66 1.85
CA GLY A 66 14.98 12.61 1.78
C GLY A 66 14.44 11.19 1.57
N VAL A 67 13.11 11.03 1.48
CA VAL A 67 12.51 9.71 1.32
C VAL A 67 12.85 9.11 -0.04
N ILE A 68 13.18 7.82 -0.02
CA ILE A 68 13.43 6.99 -1.21
C ILE A 68 12.41 5.85 -1.28
N PRO A 69 12.20 5.24 -2.47
CA PRO A 69 11.42 4.00 -2.58
C PRO A 69 11.98 2.91 -1.65
N ASN A 70 11.10 2.14 -1.02
CA ASN A 70 11.44 1.13 -0.01
C ASN A 70 12.27 1.73 1.14
N PRO A 71 11.68 2.66 1.92
CA PRO A 71 12.40 3.54 2.84
C PRO A 71 13.17 2.74 3.89
N THR A 72 14.37 3.19 4.23
CA THR A 72 15.29 2.46 5.11
C THR A 72 15.25 2.99 6.54
N ILE A 73 15.83 2.24 7.48
CA ILE A 73 16.04 2.69 8.87
C ILE A 73 16.76 4.05 8.91
N ALA A 74 17.78 4.24 8.07
CA ALA A 74 18.55 5.49 8.03
C ALA A 74 17.70 6.69 7.58
N VAL A 75 16.81 6.49 6.60
CA VAL A 75 15.86 7.51 6.13
C VAL A 75 14.88 7.90 7.23
N VAL A 76 14.36 6.93 7.99
CA VAL A 76 13.50 7.20 9.14
C VAL A 76 14.24 8.01 10.21
N GLN A 77 15.47 7.63 10.55
CA GLN A 77 16.27 8.32 11.57
C GLN A 77 16.66 9.74 11.15
N GLU A 78 16.99 9.96 9.87
CA GLU A 78 17.23 11.28 9.32
C GLU A 78 15.98 12.17 9.41
N GLY A 79 14.84 11.67 8.92
CA GLY A 79 13.58 12.41 8.98
C GLY A 79 13.11 12.70 10.41
N LEU A 80 13.35 11.79 11.35
CA LEU A 80 13.08 12.00 12.78
C LEU A 80 13.93 13.14 13.36
N SER A 81 15.22 13.19 13.01
CA SER A 81 16.12 14.26 13.43
C SER A 81 15.65 15.62 12.87
N VAL A 82 15.21 15.67 11.61
CA VAL A 82 14.63 16.87 11.00
C VAL A 82 13.35 17.29 11.73
N PHE A 83 12.46 16.34 12.04
CA PHE A 83 11.23 16.63 12.79
C PHE A 83 11.54 17.28 14.15
N GLN A 84 12.44 16.68 14.92
CA GLN A 84 12.82 17.18 16.25
C GLN A 84 13.46 18.58 16.21
N GLN A 85 14.14 18.93 15.13
CA GLN A 85 14.79 20.24 14.96
C GLN A 85 13.85 21.31 14.37
N SER A 86 12.83 20.89 13.60
CA SER A 86 11.92 21.79 12.89
C SER A 86 11.01 22.60 13.81
N GLY A 87 10.76 22.13 15.04
CA GLY A 87 9.74 22.68 15.93
C GLY A 87 8.30 22.46 15.43
N ALA A 88 8.11 21.52 14.50
CA ALA A 88 6.79 21.07 14.06
C ALA A 88 6.05 20.33 15.19
N ASP A 89 4.72 20.47 15.21
CA ASP A 89 3.83 19.79 16.15
C ASP A 89 2.91 18.76 15.47
N TYR A 90 2.94 18.69 14.15
CA TYR A 90 2.26 17.68 13.35
C TYR A 90 3.02 17.37 12.06
N LEU A 91 2.62 16.27 11.41
CA LEU A 91 3.21 15.79 10.17
C LEU A 91 2.21 15.86 9.02
N ILE A 92 2.71 16.16 7.83
CA ILE A 92 1.97 15.99 6.57
C ILE A 92 2.74 15.02 5.69
N ALA A 93 2.17 13.85 5.39
CA ALA A 93 2.76 12.92 4.45
C ALA A 93 2.26 13.23 3.04
N ILE A 94 3.16 13.60 2.12
CA ILE A 94 2.81 13.83 0.71
C ILE A 94 3.58 12.80 -0.13
N GLY A 95 2.89 11.77 -0.61
CA GLY A 95 3.51 10.74 -1.41
C GLY A 95 2.75 9.43 -1.52
N GLY A 96 3.35 8.45 -2.19
CA GLY A 96 2.91 7.06 -2.11
C GLY A 96 3.26 6.41 -0.77
N GLY A 97 3.24 5.08 -0.71
CA GLY A 97 3.54 4.34 0.52
C GLY A 97 4.89 4.70 1.16
N SER A 98 5.95 4.97 0.38
CA SER A 98 7.28 5.24 0.96
C SER A 98 7.33 6.51 1.85
N PRO A 99 6.88 7.70 1.39
CA PRO A 99 6.76 8.85 2.29
C PRO A 99 5.77 8.66 3.43
N GLN A 100 4.65 7.99 3.19
CA GLN A 100 3.64 7.75 4.23
C GLN A 100 4.15 6.83 5.35
N ASP A 101 4.81 5.73 5.00
CA ASP A 101 5.39 4.78 5.93
C ASP A 101 6.54 5.42 6.73
N THR A 102 7.36 6.23 6.07
CA THR A 102 8.42 7.00 6.75
C THR A 102 7.81 8.00 7.73
N CYS A 103 6.76 8.71 7.31
CA CYS A 103 6.05 9.67 8.16
C CYS A 103 5.44 9.01 9.39
N LYS A 104 4.83 7.82 9.25
CA LYS A 104 4.31 7.03 10.36
C LYS A 104 5.40 6.64 11.35
N ALA A 105 6.53 6.11 10.84
CA ALA A 105 7.65 5.73 11.69
C ALA A 105 8.22 6.94 12.47
N ILE A 106 8.40 8.10 11.82
CA ILE A 106 8.84 9.34 12.48
C ILE A 106 7.88 9.73 13.61
N GLY A 107 6.57 9.77 13.32
CA GLY A 107 5.57 10.18 14.31
C GLY A 107 5.45 9.23 15.49
N ILE A 108 5.54 7.92 15.24
CA ILE A 108 5.54 6.89 16.29
C ILE A 108 6.76 7.01 17.18
N ILE A 109 7.96 7.07 16.60
CA ILE A 109 9.22 7.07 17.36
C ILE A 109 9.36 8.37 18.17
N ASN A 110 8.91 9.51 17.64
CA ASN A 110 8.96 10.76 18.39
C ASN A 110 8.21 10.68 19.73
N ASN A 111 7.04 10.05 19.75
CA ASN A 111 6.23 9.90 20.96
C ASN A 111 6.55 8.62 21.77
N ASN A 112 7.34 7.71 21.20
CA ASN A 112 7.76 6.45 21.82
C ASN A 112 9.28 6.25 21.59
N PRO A 113 10.14 7.04 22.25
CA PRO A 113 11.58 7.13 21.93
C PRO A 113 12.37 5.84 22.23
N GLU A 114 11.81 4.89 22.98
CA GLU A 114 12.40 3.57 23.20
C GLU A 114 12.55 2.75 21.91
N PHE A 115 11.86 3.13 20.83
CA PHE A 115 11.92 2.47 19.51
C PHE A 115 12.84 3.19 18.52
N ALA A 116 13.83 3.96 18.99
CA ALA A 116 14.75 4.73 18.14
C ALA A 116 15.60 3.88 17.17
N ASP A 117 15.74 2.57 17.42
CA ASP A 117 16.39 1.63 16.49
C ASP A 117 15.51 1.27 15.29
N VAL A 118 14.24 1.69 15.28
CA VAL A 118 13.20 1.44 14.25
C VAL A 118 12.77 -0.03 14.13
N ARG A 119 13.73 -0.96 14.17
CA ARG A 119 13.51 -2.40 13.96
C ARG A 119 12.64 -3.03 15.04
N SER A 120 12.77 -2.56 16.28
CA SER A 120 11.97 -3.00 17.42
C SER A 120 10.46 -2.73 17.28
N LEU A 121 10.03 -1.99 16.26
CA LEU A 121 8.62 -1.77 15.91
C LEU A 121 8.02 -2.91 15.08
N GLU A 122 8.81 -3.86 14.58
CA GLU A 122 8.32 -4.95 13.76
C GLU A 122 7.18 -5.75 14.43
N GLY A 123 6.19 -6.13 13.61
CA GLY A 123 5.04 -6.89 14.05
C GLY A 123 4.05 -6.01 14.80
N LEU A 124 3.47 -6.54 15.88
CA LEU A 124 2.55 -5.79 16.73
C LEU A 124 3.34 -4.87 17.66
N SER A 125 3.60 -3.65 17.20
CA SER A 125 4.43 -2.67 17.92
C SER A 125 3.85 -2.38 19.31
N PRO A 126 4.59 -2.59 20.42
CA PRO A 126 4.07 -2.43 21.77
C PRO A 126 4.17 -0.98 22.26
N THR A 127 3.78 -0.02 21.42
CA THR A 127 3.81 1.41 21.72
C THR A 127 2.77 1.79 22.76
N ARG A 128 3.03 2.88 23.49
CA ARG A 128 2.16 3.34 24.60
C ARG A 128 1.48 4.67 24.29
N CYS A 129 2.06 5.46 23.41
CA CYS A 129 1.58 6.76 23.01
C CYS A 129 1.15 6.74 21.54
N PRO A 130 0.03 7.39 21.19
CA PRO A 130 -0.30 7.70 19.80
C PRO A 130 0.86 8.38 19.07
N SER A 131 0.95 8.15 17.76
CA SER A 131 1.85 8.90 16.88
C SER A 131 1.63 10.41 17.01
N VAL A 132 2.65 11.20 16.68
CA VAL A 132 2.44 12.61 16.31
C VAL A 132 1.32 12.69 15.27
N PRO A 133 0.38 13.66 15.36
CA PRO A 133 -0.72 13.75 14.41
C PRO A 133 -0.25 13.78 12.96
N VAL A 134 -0.80 12.88 12.13
CA VAL A 134 -0.48 12.77 10.70
C VAL A 134 -1.67 13.19 9.85
N MET A 135 -1.40 14.05 8.86
CA MET A 135 -2.27 14.41 7.75
C MET A 135 -1.74 13.73 6.48
N ALA A 136 -2.45 12.75 5.93
CA ALA A 136 -1.95 11.93 4.82
C ALA A 136 -2.55 12.35 3.46
N ILE A 137 -1.67 12.57 2.47
CA ILE A 137 -2.03 12.98 1.11
C ILE A 137 -1.38 12.00 0.12
N PRO A 138 -2.10 10.93 -0.27
CA PRO A 138 -1.60 9.96 -1.23
C PRO A 138 -1.40 10.58 -2.62
N THR A 139 -0.25 10.31 -3.23
CA THR A 139 0.06 10.70 -4.63
C THR A 139 0.12 9.51 -5.58
N THR A 140 -0.06 8.30 -5.05
CA THR A 140 -0.23 7.08 -5.84
C THR A 140 -1.57 6.42 -5.51
N ALA A 141 -2.21 5.85 -6.53
CA ALA A 141 -3.44 5.08 -6.34
C ALA A 141 -3.08 3.60 -6.13
N GLY A 142 -2.63 3.23 -4.92
CA GLY A 142 -2.05 1.91 -4.69
C GLY A 142 -2.05 1.40 -3.25
N THR A 143 -1.23 2.01 -2.40
CA THR A 143 -0.83 1.41 -1.12
C THR A 143 -1.86 1.58 -0.01
N ALA A 144 -2.74 2.57 -0.13
CA ALA A 144 -3.71 2.97 0.90
C ALA A 144 -3.07 3.20 2.28
N ALA A 145 -1.80 3.61 2.31
CA ALA A 145 -1.05 3.81 3.56
C ALA A 145 -1.69 4.88 4.46
N GLU A 146 -2.51 5.75 3.86
CA GLU A 146 -3.22 6.83 4.53
C GLU A 146 -4.33 6.34 5.46
N VAL A 147 -4.81 5.10 5.31
CA VAL A 147 -5.88 4.50 6.12
C VAL A 147 -5.46 3.24 6.86
N THR A 148 -4.28 2.70 6.54
CA THR A 148 -3.81 1.49 7.19
C THR A 148 -3.21 1.79 8.57
N ILE A 149 -3.08 0.75 9.39
CA ILE A 149 -2.32 0.74 10.66
C ILE A 149 -0.96 0.07 10.48
N ASN A 150 -0.45 0.06 9.25
CA ASN A 150 0.80 -0.60 8.90
C ASN A 150 1.76 0.39 8.26
N TYR A 151 3.05 0.13 8.40
CA TYR A 151 4.11 0.74 7.61
C TYR A 151 5.27 -0.25 7.44
N VAL A 152 5.98 -0.18 6.31
CA VAL A 152 7.01 -1.15 5.95
C VAL A 152 8.35 -0.47 5.73
N ILE A 153 9.33 -0.84 6.54
CA ILE A 153 10.69 -0.28 6.50
C ILE A 153 11.67 -1.36 6.01
N THR A 154 12.68 -0.92 5.27
CA THR A 154 13.79 -1.74 4.82
C THR A 154 14.90 -1.71 5.87
N ASP A 155 15.27 -2.88 6.33
CA ASP A 155 16.50 -3.11 7.04
C ASP A 155 17.59 -3.55 6.05
N GLU A 156 18.52 -2.64 5.80
CA GLU A 156 19.66 -2.89 4.91
C GLU A 156 20.69 -3.85 5.53
N GLU A 157 20.81 -3.89 6.86
CA GLU A 157 21.80 -4.72 7.56
C GLU A 157 21.47 -6.21 7.42
N ASN A 158 20.21 -6.61 7.65
CA ASN A 158 19.76 -7.99 7.42
C ASN A 158 19.05 -8.20 6.08
N ARG A 159 19.13 -7.21 5.17
CA ARG A 159 18.61 -7.27 3.79
C ARG A 159 17.17 -7.78 3.73
N ARG A 160 16.28 -7.16 4.49
CA ARG A 160 14.87 -7.54 4.57
C ARG A 160 13.95 -6.33 4.72
N LYS A 161 12.69 -6.48 4.33
CA LYS A 161 11.63 -5.57 4.73
C LYS A 161 10.97 -6.12 6.00
N PHE A 162 10.57 -5.24 6.90
CA PHE A 162 9.80 -5.59 8.08
C PHE A 162 8.56 -4.71 8.15
N VAL A 163 7.45 -5.33 8.52
CA VAL A 163 6.14 -4.66 8.62
C VAL A 163 5.90 -4.35 10.08
N CYS A 164 5.58 -3.11 10.38
CA CYS A 164 5.10 -2.66 11.67
C CYS A 164 3.57 -2.54 11.61
N VAL A 165 2.88 -2.95 12.68
CA VAL A 165 1.42 -2.95 12.78
C VAL A 165 1.03 -2.28 14.11
N ASP A 166 0.51 -1.06 14.05
CA ASP A 166 0.21 -0.26 15.23
C ASP A 166 -1.04 0.61 15.07
N PRO A 167 -2.11 0.37 15.85
CA PRO A 167 -3.26 1.28 15.96
C PRO A 167 -2.88 2.76 16.16
N HIS A 168 -1.77 3.04 16.83
CA HIS A 168 -1.30 4.38 17.12
C HIS A 168 -0.77 5.14 15.89
N ASP A 169 -0.51 4.46 14.76
CA ASP A 169 0.04 5.09 13.55
C ASP A 169 -1.02 5.62 12.57
N ILE A 170 -2.30 5.35 12.83
CA ILE A 170 -3.40 5.76 11.95
C ILE A 170 -3.40 7.29 11.74
N PRO A 171 -3.38 7.77 10.48
CA PRO A 171 -3.49 9.20 10.21
C PRO A 171 -4.83 9.77 10.70
N GLN A 172 -4.78 10.98 11.26
CA GLN A 172 -5.96 11.67 11.78
C GLN A 172 -6.89 12.10 10.64
N VAL A 173 -6.30 12.52 9.52
CA VAL A 173 -7.03 12.91 8.32
C VAL A 173 -6.34 12.37 7.08
N ALA A 174 -7.11 11.85 6.13
CA ALA A 174 -6.66 11.48 4.80
C ALA A 174 -7.31 12.37 3.72
N PHE A 175 -6.54 12.79 2.71
CA PHE A 175 -7.02 13.62 1.59
C PHE A 175 -6.83 12.88 0.27
N ILE A 176 -7.84 12.14 -0.15
CA ILE A 176 -7.82 11.26 -1.33
C ILE A 176 -8.20 12.10 -2.56
N ASP A 177 -7.18 12.74 -3.13
CA ASP A 177 -7.32 13.70 -4.23
C ASP A 177 -6.62 13.21 -5.51
N ALA A 178 -7.38 12.93 -6.56
CA ALA A 178 -6.83 12.46 -7.82
C ALA A 178 -5.97 13.53 -8.54
N ASP A 179 -6.14 14.83 -8.24
CA ASP A 179 -5.27 15.89 -8.78
C ASP A 179 -3.82 15.75 -8.29
N MET A 180 -3.61 15.05 -7.16
CA MET A 180 -2.31 14.71 -6.61
C MET A 180 -1.71 13.43 -7.21
N MET A 181 -2.50 12.69 -7.99
CA MET A 181 -2.17 11.37 -8.55
C MET A 181 -1.98 11.38 -10.08
N ASP A 182 -2.56 12.36 -10.78
CA ASP A 182 -2.57 12.40 -12.25
C ASP A 182 -1.18 12.39 -12.88
N GLY A 183 -0.20 13.01 -12.21
CA GLY A 183 1.18 13.14 -12.67
C GLY A 183 1.97 11.83 -12.67
N MET A 184 1.43 10.73 -12.13
CA MET A 184 2.05 9.42 -12.23
C MET A 184 2.27 9.01 -13.70
N PRO A 185 3.47 8.54 -14.08
CA PRO A 185 3.67 7.88 -15.36
C PRO A 185 2.73 6.67 -15.53
N ALA A 186 2.36 6.35 -16.77
CA ALA A 186 1.44 5.23 -17.07
C ALA A 186 1.89 3.90 -16.44
N ALA A 187 3.20 3.60 -16.48
CA ALA A 187 3.76 2.41 -15.85
C ALA A 187 3.62 2.41 -14.32
N LEU A 188 3.74 3.58 -13.68
CA LEU A 188 3.54 3.71 -12.24
C LEU A 188 2.05 3.53 -11.89
N LYS A 189 1.13 4.14 -12.65
CA LYS A 189 -0.32 3.92 -12.50
C LYS A 189 -0.68 2.44 -12.62
N ALA A 190 -0.09 1.74 -13.60
CA ALA A 190 -0.30 0.31 -13.79
C ALA A 190 0.17 -0.49 -12.58
N ALA A 191 1.43 -0.31 -12.15
CA ALA A 191 2.01 -1.04 -11.03
C ALA A 191 1.25 -0.80 -9.73
N THR A 192 0.96 0.46 -9.38
CA THR A 192 0.24 0.79 -8.14
C THR A 192 -1.24 0.37 -8.21
N GLY A 193 -1.85 0.40 -9.39
CA GLY A 193 -3.23 -0.06 -9.54
C GLY A 193 -3.40 -1.57 -9.40
N VAL A 194 -2.46 -2.36 -9.91
CA VAL A 194 -2.46 -3.81 -9.67
C VAL A 194 -2.06 -4.13 -8.23
N ASP A 195 -1.22 -3.31 -7.59
CA ASP A 195 -0.97 -3.38 -6.15
C ASP A 195 -2.27 -3.21 -5.35
N ALA A 196 -3.05 -2.16 -5.63
CA ALA A 196 -4.37 -1.96 -5.02
C ALA A 196 -5.32 -3.15 -5.28
N LEU A 197 -5.29 -3.73 -6.49
CA LEU A 197 -6.06 -4.93 -6.80
C LEU A 197 -5.58 -6.14 -5.98
N THR A 198 -4.28 -6.27 -5.78
CA THR A 198 -3.65 -7.32 -4.96
C THR A 198 -4.13 -7.18 -3.51
N HIS A 199 -4.07 -5.98 -2.94
CA HIS A 199 -4.60 -5.68 -1.61
C HIS A 199 -6.06 -6.12 -1.46
N ALA A 200 -6.90 -5.78 -2.44
CA ALA A 200 -8.31 -6.11 -2.41
C ALA A 200 -8.56 -7.61 -2.56
N ILE A 201 -7.88 -8.31 -3.49
CA ILE A 201 -8.02 -9.76 -3.70
C ILE A 201 -7.51 -10.54 -2.49
N GLU A 202 -6.30 -10.24 -2.01
CA GLU A 202 -5.73 -10.93 -0.85
C GLU A 202 -6.56 -10.67 0.40
N GLY A 203 -6.94 -9.41 0.65
CA GLY A 203 -7.82 -9.07 1.76
C GLY A 203 -9.19 -9.76 1.68
N TYR A 204 -9.72 -9.96 0.47
CA TYR A 204 -10.97 -10.66 0.28
C TYR A 204 -10.87 -12.14 0.63
N ILE A 205 -9.72 -12.78 0.42
CA ILE A 205 -9.55 -14.22 0.65
C ILE A 205 -8.70 -14.56 1.88
N THR A 206 -8.21 -13.57 2.62
CA THR A 206 -7.38 -13.78 3.80
C THR A 206 -8.13 -14.53 4.91
N ARG A 207 -7.40 -15.24 5.77
CA ARG A 207 -7.97 -16.06 6.85
C ARG A 207 -8.88 -15.30 7.81
N ALA A 208 -8.59 -14.02 8.05
CA ALA A 208 -9.34 -13.19 8.99
C ALA A 208 -10.50 -12.42 8.32
N ALA A 209 -10.77 -12.66 7.03
CA ALA A 209 -11.85 -12.01 6.30
C ALA A 209 -13.21 -12.25 6.99
N TRP A 210 -14.03 -11.20 7.03
CA TRP A 210 -15.37 -11.25 7.60
C TRP A 210 -16.30 -10.30 6.85
N ALA A 211 -17.61 -10.34 7.17
CA ALA A 211 -18.65 -9.73 6.35
C ALA A 211 -18.40 -8.26 5.93
N LEU A 212 -17.89 -7.41 6.83
CA LEU A 212 -17.63 -6.01 6.50
C LEU A 212 -16.43 -5.85 5.55
N THR A 213 -15.31 -6.51 5.83
CA THR A 213 -14.13 -6.41 4.95
C THR A 213 -14.41 -7.05 3.61
N ASP A 214 -15.17 -8.15 3.57
CA ASP A 214 -15.64 -8.75 2.32
C ASP A 214 -16.41 -7.77 1.44
N ALA A 215 -17.32 -6.99 2.03
CA ALA A 215 -18.09 -5.97 1.32
C ALA A 215 -17.20 -4.84 0.77
N LEU A 216 -16.21 -4.39 1.56
CA LEU A 216 -15.24 -3.38 1.13
C LEU A 216 -14.37 -3.91 -0.01
N HIS A 217 -13.79 -5.09 0.14
CA HIS A 217 -12.86 -5.67 -0.81
C HIS A 217 -13.51 -5.98 -2.15
N ILE A 218 -14.69 -6.61 -2.18
CA ILE A 218 -15.33 -6.91 -3.46
C ILE A 218 -15.71 -5.64 -4.23
N LYS A 219 -16.08 -4.57 -3.52
CA LYS A 219 -16.34 -3.25 -4.12
C LYS A 219 -15.04 -2.61 -4.64
N ALA A 220 -13.94 -2.72 -3.89
CA ALA A 220 -12.64 -2.25 -4.35
C ALA A 220 -12.19 -2.97 -5.63
N ILE A 221 -12.32 -4.30 -5.69
CA ILE A 221 -11.99 -5.12 -6.88
C ILE A 221 -12.80 -4.64 -8.09
N GLU A 222 -14.11 -4.44 -7.94
CA GLU A 222 -14.99 -3.93 -8.99
C GLU A 222 -14.53 -2.57 -9.53
N ILE A 223 -14.29 -1.60 -8.62
CA ILE A 223 -13.86 -0.24 -8.98
C ILE A 223 -12.51 -0.29 -9.70
N ILE A 224 -11.53 -0.99 -9.14
CA ILE A 224 -10.16 -1.04 -9.65
C ILE A 224 -10.13 -1.74 -11.02
N ALA A 225 -10.75 -2.91 -11.15
CA ALA A 225 -10.76 -3.66 -12.40
C ALA A 225 -11.45 -2.90 -13.54
N GLY A 226 -12.52 -2.14 -13.22
CA GLY A 226 -13.24 -1.29 -14.17
C GLY A 226 -12.48 -0.02 -14.57
N SER A 227 -11.58 0.49 -13.72
CA SER A 227 -11.00 1.82 -13.89
C SER A 227 -9.51 1.80 -14.29
N LEU A 228 -8.76 0.75 -13.95
CA LEU A 228 -7.30 0.78 -14.09
C LEU A 228 -6.84 1.03 -15.53
N ARG A 229 -7.44 0.35 -16.51
CA ARG A 229 -7.10 0.54 -17.93
C ARG A 229 -7.31 1.99 -18.39
N GLY A 230 -8.41 2.62 -17.98
CA GLY A 230 -8.71 4.02 -18.29
C GLY A 230 -7.73 4.97 -17.62
N SER A 231 -7.41 4.74 -16.34
CA SER A 231 -6.47 5.58 -15.58
C SER A 231 -5.06 5.54 -16.17
N VAL A 232 -4.58 4.36 -16.58
CA VAL A 232 -3.30 4.18 -17.29
C VAL A 232 -3.29 4.92 -18.63
N ALA A 233 -4.43 4.93 -19.34
CA ALA A 233 -4.61 5.70 -20.58
C ALA A 233 -4.77 7.23 -20.35
N GLY A 234 -4.84 7.69 -19.10
CA GLY A 234 -4.96 9.10 -18.74
C GLY A 234 -6.40 9.62 -18.62
N ASP A 235 -7.40 8.74 -18.54
CA ASP A 235 -8.78 9.16 -18.29
C ASP A 235 -8.95 9.69 -16.86
N SER A 236 -9.48 10.92 -16.76
CA SER A 236 -9.59 11.65 -15.50
C SER A 236 -10.58 11.02 -14.52
N GLN A 237 -11.71 10.49 -15.01
CA GLN A 237 -12.73 9.85 -14.17
C GLN A 237 -12.25 8.49 -13.66
N ALA A 238 -11.56 7.74 -14.52
CA ALA A 238 -10.91 6.50 -14.14
C ALA A 238 -9.80 6.73 -13.11
N GLY A 239 -9.05 7.83 -13.21
CA GLY A 239 -8.08 8.24 -12.19
C GLY A 239 -8.74 8.50 -10.82
N GLU A 240 -9.85 9.22 -10.81
CA GLU A 240 -10.62 9.50 -9.58
C GLU A 240 -11.26 8.23 -8.98
N ALA A 241 -11.77 7.34 -9.83
CA ALA A 241 -12.28 6.04 -9.40
C ALA A 241 -11.16 5.16 -8.82
N MET A 242 -9.96 5.15 -9.41
CA MET A 242 -8.80 4.44 -8.87
C MET A 242 -8.39 4.98 -7.49
N ALA A 243 -8.44 6.30 -7.28
CA ALA A 243 -8.13 6.93 -6.00
C ALA A 243 -9.08 6.46 -4.88
N LEU A 244 -10.38 6.32 -5.19
CA LEU A 244 -11.36 5.72 -4.27
C LEU A 244 -11.13 4.22 -4.08
N GLY A 245 -10.96 3.48 -5.17
CA GLY A 245 -10.87 2.02 -5.15
C GLY A 245 -9.72 1.50 -4.29
N GLN A 246 -8.54 2.11 -4.44
CA GLN A 246 -7.37 1.75 -3.63
C GLN A 246 -7.58 2.04 -2.13
N TYR A 247 -8.21 3.16 -1.79
CA TYR A 247 -8.48 3.53 -0.40
C TYR A 247 -9.45 2.54 0.24
N VAL A 248 -10.52 2.17 -0.47
CA VAL A 248 -11.51 1.18 -0.01
C VAL A 248 -10.86 -0.18 0.22
N ALA A 249 -9.88 -0.58 -0.61
CA ALA A 249 -9.08 -1.78 -0.35
C ALA A 249 -8.36 -1.67 1.01
N GLY A 250 -7.70 -0.54 1.28
CA GLY A 250 -7.04 -0.19 2.54
C GLY A 250 -7.89 -0.34 3.79
N MET A 251 -9.12 0.19 3.73
CA MET A 251 -10.10 0.08 4.82
C MET A 251 -10.32 -1.39 5.25
N GLY A 252 -10.30 -2.31 4.28
CA GLY A 252 -10.43 -3.73 4.52
C GLY A 252 -9.12 -4.37 4.97
N PHE A 253 -8.09 -4.37 4.12
CA PHE A 253 -6.93 -5.25 4.32
C PHE A 253 -6.13 -4.88 5.55
N SER A 254 -6.13 -3.61 5.95
CA SER A 254 -5.46 -3.17 7.17
C SER A 254 -5.97 -3.87 8.42
N ASN A 255 -7.21 -4.38 8.39
CA ASN A 255 -7.90 -4.92 9.55
C ASN A 255 -7.97 -6.45 9.56
N VAL A 256 -7.62 -7.10 8.44
CA VAL A 256 -7.69 -8.57 8.30
C VAL A 256 -6.42 -9.20 7.72
N GLY A 257 -5.45 -8.39 7.30
CA GLY A 257 -4.22 -8.84 6.69
C GLY A 257 -4.36 -9.10 5.19
N LEU A 258 -3.31 -9.72 4.65
CA LEU A 258 -3.12 -10.01 3.24
C LEU A 258 -2.82 -11.51 3.08
N GLY A 259 -1.87 -11.88 2.22
CA GLY A 259 -1.47 -13.26 2.02
C GLY A 259 -0.09 -13.39 1.39
N LEU A 260 0.07 -14.47 0.62
CA LEU A 260 1.36 -14.91 0.10
C LEU A 260 1.88 -14.04 -1.05
N VAL A 261 1.06 -13.26 -1.76
CA VAL A 261 1.56 -12.35 -2.80
C VAL A 261 2.48 -11.31 -2.16
N HIS A 262 1.99 -10.63 -1.12
CA HIS A 262 2.79 -9.67 -0.36
C HIS A 262 3.98 -10.33 0.33
N GLY A 263 3.77 -11.49 0.95
CA GLY A 263 4.85 -12.26 1.57
C GLY A 263 6.00 -12.58 0.60
N MET A 264 5.68 -12.88 -0.66
CA MET A 264 6.69 -13.10 -1.71
C MET A 264 7.20 -11.80 -2.35
N ALA A 265 6.44 -10.70 -2.34
CA ALA A 265 6.89 -9.43 -2.90
C ALA A 265 7.89 -8.70 -2.00
N HIS A 266 7.73 -8.76 -0.68
CA HIS A 266 8.60 -8.06 0.27
C HIS A 266 10.09 -8.43 0.14
N PRO A 267 10.49 -9.72 0.03
CA PRO A 267 11.88 -10.10 -0.20
C PRO A 267 12.45 -9.57 -1.51
N LEU A 268 11.64 -9.47 -2.57
CA LEU A 268 12.09 -8.91 -3.86
C LEU A 268 12.46 -7.42 -3.72
N GLY A 269 11.65 -6.66 -2.96
CA GLY A 269 11.96 -5.28 -2.59
C GLY A 269 13.27 -5.16 -1.80
N ALA A 270 13.51 -6.05 -0.84
CA ALA A 270 14.75 -6.02 -0.06
C ALA A 270 16.00 -6.47 -0.86
N PHE A 271 15.85 -7.46 -1.74
CA PHE A 271 16.99 -8.05 -2.44
C PHE A 271 17.45 -7.24 -3.64
N TYR A 272 16.50 -6.62 -4.35
CA TYR A 272 16.75 -5.99 -5.65
C TYR A 272 16.23 -4.55 -5.75
N ASN A 273 15.63 -4.02 -4.67
CA ASN A 273 14.89 -2.77 -4.71
C ASN A 273 13.77 -2.77 -5.77
N THR A 274 13.17 -3.94 -6.02
CA THR A 274 12.07 -4.08 -6.98
C THR A 274 10.91 -3.17 -6.55
N PRO A 275 10.29 -2.41 -7.47
CA PRO A 275 9.09 -1.65 -7.15
C PRO A 275 7.97 -2.56 -6.64
N HIS A 276 7.44 -2.26 -5.45
CA HIS A 276 6.47 -3.09 -4.73
C HIS A 276 5.29 -3.54 -5.61
N GLY A 277 4.63 -2.59 -6.27
CA GLY A 277 3.49 -2.91 -7.14
C GLY A 277 3.82 -3.77 -8.35
N VAL A 278 5.06 -3.71 -8.87
CA VAL A 278 5.49 -4.58 -9.99
C VAL A 278 5.69 -6.02 -9.50
N ALA A 279 6.33 -6.19 -8.34
CA ALA A 279 6.50 -7.51 -7.73
C ALA A 279 5.15 -8.18 -7.44
N ASN A 280 4.25 -7.46 -6.77
CA ASN A 280 2.89 -7.93 -6.50
C ASN A 280 2.13 -8.28 -7.79
N ALA A 281 2.19 -7.40 -8.80
CA ALA A 281 1.49 -7.62 -10.05
C ALA A 281 1.94 -8.90 -10.77
N ILE A 282 3.26 -9.18 -10.83
CA ILE A 282 3.79 -10.41 -11.41
C ILE A 282 3.29 -11.63 -10.62
N LEU A 283 3.40 -11.60 -9.29
CA LEU A 283 3.12 -12.74 -8.42
C LEU A 283 1.63 -13.07 -8.29
N LEU A 284 0.76 -12.05 -8.33
CA LEU A 284 -0.67 -12.15 -8.03
C LEU A 284 -1.39 -13.32 -8.75
N PRO A 285 -1.37 -13.44 -10.09
CA PRO A 285 -2.12 -14.50 -10.76
C PRO A 285 -1.59 -15.91 -10.43
N HIS A 286 -0.29 -16.06 -10.16
CA HIS A 286 0.30 -17.36 -9.78
C HIS A 286 -0.12 -17.79 -8.38
N VAL A 287 -0.08 -16.87 -7.41
CA VAL A 287 -0.53 -17.15 -6.04
C VAL A 287 -2.05 -17.34 -5.98
N MET A 288 -2.82 -16.59 -6.78
CA MET A 288 -4.25 -16.84 -6.93
C MET A 288 -4.53 -18.26 -7.42
N HIS A 289 -3.78 -18.73 -8.42
CA HIS A 289 -3.90 -20.11 -8.89
C HIS A 289 -3.59 -21.12 -7.78
N TYR A 290 -2.50 -20.92 -7.02
CA TYR A 290 -2.13 -21.75 -5.88
C TYR A 290 -3.20 -21.80 -4.78
N ASN A 291 -3.85 -20.66 -4.52
CA ASN A 291 -4.87 -20.52 -3.48
C ASN A 291 -6.26 -20.98 -3.91
N ALA A 292 -6.52 -21.21 -5.21
CA ALA A 292 -7.86 -21.32 -5.78
C ALA A 292 -8.79 -22.28 -5.01
N GLU A 293 -8.28 -23.42 -4.54
CA GLU A 293 -9.08 -24.42 -3.83
C GLU A 293 -9.52 -24.01 -2.41
N PHE A 294 -8.86 -23.02 -1.80
CA PHE A 294 -9.05 -22.57 -0.42
C PHE A 294 -9.88 -21.28 -0.31
N THR A 295 -10.57 -20.88 -1.38
CA THR A 295 -11.26 -19.56 -1.47
C THR A 295 -12.79 -19.66 -1.49
N GLY A 296 -13.35 -20.87 -1.37
CA GLY A 296 -14.80 -21.07 -1.52
C GLY A 296 -15.29 -20.58 -2.89
N GLU A 297 -16.35 -19.78 -2.91
CA GLU A 297 -16.93 -19.15 -4.11
C GLU A 297 -16.29 -17.80 -4.48
N LYS A 298 -15.39 -17.26 -3.66
CA LYS A 298 -14.93 -15.86 -3.78
C LYS A 298 -14.29 -15.55 -5.14
N PHE A 299 -13.64 -16.51 -5.79
CA PHE A 299 -13.10 -16.30 -7.13
C PHE A 299 -14.19 -16.15 -8.21
N ARG A 300 -15.38 -16.73 -8.03
CA ARG A 300 -16.53 -16.46 -8.91
C ARG A 300 -16.96 -15.00 -8.78
N ASP A 301 -16.96 -14.47 -7.56
CA ASP A 301 -17.29 -13.06 -7.31
C ASP A 301 -16.25 -12.14 -7.95
N ILE A 302 -14.96 -12.43 -7.76
CA ILE A 302 -13.84 -11.70 -8.39
C ILE A 302 -14.00 -11.71 -9.92
N ALA A 303 -14.12 -12.89 -10.54
CA ALA A 303 -14.27 -13.01 -11.98
C ALA A 303 -15.45 -12.17 -12.49
N ARG A 304 -16.61 -12.24 -11.82
CA ARG A 304 -17.81 -11.47 -12.18
C ARG A 304 -17.56 -9.97 -12.18
N VAL A 305 -17.00 -9.41 -11.10
CA VAL A 305 -16.76 -7.96 -11.02
C VAL A 305 -15.61 -7.48 -11.91
N MET A 306 -14.72 -8.40 -12.32
CA MET A 306 -13.70 -8.15 -13.34
C MET A 306 -14.23 -8.27 -14.78
N GLY A 307 -15.55 -8.45 -14.96
CA GLY A 307 -16.22 -8.44 -16.27
C GLY A 307 -16.40 -9.81 -16.94
N VAL A 308 -16.12 -10.90 -16.24
CA VAL A 308 -16.37 -12.26 -16.74
C VAL A 308 -17.84 -12.62 -16.56
N LYS A 309 -18.48 -13.16 -17.61
CA LYS A 309 -19.79 -13.81 -17.51
C LYS A 309 -19.65 -15.17 -16.84
N VAL A 310 -20.03 -15.26 -15.58
CA VAL A 310 -19.84 -16.48 -14.76
C VAL A 310 -21.08 -17.37 -14.74
N GLU A 311 -22.18 -16.95 -15.36
CA GLU A 311 -23.41 -17.73 -15.45
C GLU A 311 -23.16 -19.05 -16.20
N GLY A 312 -23.50 -20.17 -15.57
CA GLY A 312 -23.31 -21.50 -16.15
C GLY A 312 -21.90 -22.09 -15.99
N LEU A 313 -20.92 -21.32 -15.50
CA LEU A 313 -19.59 -21.87 -15.21
C LEU A 313 -19.62 -22.72 -13.94
N THR A 314 -18.95 -23.86 -13.97
CA THR A 314 -18.56 -24.59 -12.76
C THR A 314 -17.64 -23.74 -11.89
N LEU A 315 -17.49 -24.09 -10.61
CA LEU A 315 -16.59 -23.35 -9.72
C LEU A 315 -15.13 -23.40 -10.18
N ALA A 316 -14.68 -24.54 -10.73
CA ALA A 316 -13.34 -24.69 -11.27
C ALA A 316 -13.09 -23.75 -12.46
N GLU A 317 -14.06 -23.64 -13.38
CA GLU A 317 -14.00 -22.72 -14.52
C GLU A 317 -14.03 -21.25 -14.06
N ALA A 318 -14.88 -20.91 -13.09
CA ALA A 318 -14.94 -19.56 -12.53
C ALA A 318 -13.61 -19.16 -11.84
N ARG A 319 -13.00 -20.09 -11.10
CA ARG A 319 -11.67 -19.90 -10.49
C ARG A 319 -10.59 -19.65 -11.54
N LYS A 320 -10.56 -20.45 -12.60
CA LYS A 320 -9.63 -20.26 -13.71
C LYS A 320 -9.87 -18.89 -14.39
N ALA A 321 -11.12 -18.52 -14.61
CA ALA A 321 -11.46 -17.26 -15.26
C ALA A 321 -11.05 -16.02 -14.44
N ALA A 322 -11.09 -16.09 -13.10
CA ALA A 322 -10.57 -15.02 -12.23
C ALA A 322 -9.05 -14.83 -12.43
N VAL A 323 -8.29 -15.93 -12.43
CA VAL A 323 -6.83 -15.91 -12.67
C VAL A 323 -6.52 -15.38 -14.07
N ASP A 324 -7.23 -15.86 -15.10
CA ASP A 324 -7.05 -15.42 -16.48
C ASP A 324 -7.36 -13.91 -16.64
N ALA A 325 -8.35 -13.39 -15.92
CA ALA A 325 -8.71 -11.97 -15.94
C ALA A 325 -7.61 -11.07 -15.37
N VAL A 326 -6.93 -11.51 -14.31
CA VAL A 326 -5.75 -10.80 -13.76
C VAL A 326 -4.57 -10.86 -14.73
N PHE A 327 -4.28 -12.02 -15.32
CA PHE A 327 -3.26 -12.12 -16.37
C PHE A 327 -3.56 -11.21 -17.57
N ALA A 328 -4.82 -11.12 -17.98
CA ALA A 328 -5.23 -10.21 -19.06
C ALA A 328 -5.04 -8.74 -18.66
N LEU A 329 -5.46 -8.35 -17.46
CA LEU A 329 -5.24 -7.00 -16.96
C LEU A 329 -3.76 -6.62 -16.93
N ASN A 330 -2.89 -7.49 -16.39
CA ASN A 330 -1.44 -7.26 -16.36
C ASN A 330 -0.87 -7.00 -17.77
N ARG A 331 -1.27 -7.80 -18.76
CA ARG A 331 -0.86 -7.60 -20.16
C ARG A 331 -1.37 -6.26 -20.71
N ASP A 332 -2.64 -5.96 -20.48
CA ASP A 332 -3.29 -4.77 -21.03
C ASP A 332 -2.68 -3.46 -20.49
N VAL A 333 -2.21 -3.47 -19.24
CA VAL A 333 -1.59 -2.30 -18.59
C VAL A 333 -0.06 -2.32 -18.63
N GLY A 334 0.55 -3.29 -19.33
CA GLY A 334 1.99 -3.31 -19.62
C GLY A 334 2.87 -3.75 -18.45
N ILE A 335 2.36 -4.55 -17.52
CA ILE A 335 3.16 -5.16 -16.45
C ILE A 335 4.08 -6.24 -17.05
N PRO A 336 5.39 -6.28 -16.70
CA PRO A 336 6.26 -7.40 -17.05
C PRO A 336 5.66 -8.72 -16.56
N LEU A 337 5.80 -9.82 -17.33
CA LEU A 337 5.09 -11.06 -17.01
C LEU A 337 5.90 -12.03 -16.14
N HIS A 338 7.21 -11.81 -16.03
CA HIS A 338 8.10 -12.73 -15.34
C HIS A 338 9.07 -11.98 -14.42
N LEU A 339 9.46 -12.62 -13.32
CA LEU A 339 10.40 -12.04 -12.36
C LEU A 339 11.80 -11.82 -12.97
N ARG A 340 12.23 -12.64 -13.93
CA ARG A 340 13.50 -12.40 -14.66
C ARG A 340 13.50 -11.06 -15.41
N ASP A 341 12.34 -10.60 -15.86
CA ASP A 341 12.20 -9.36 -16.64
C ASP A 341 12.45 -8.12 -15.77
N VAL A 342 12.42 -8.29 -14.43
CA VAL A 342 12.69 -7.24 -13.43
C VAL A 342 13.94 -7.53 -12.59
N GLY A 343 14.83 -8.39 -13.09
CA GLY A 343 16.18 -8.58 -12.53
C GLY A 343 16.30 -9.64 -11.44
N VAL A 344 15.26 -10.44 -11.19
CA VAL A 344 15.32 -11.52 -10.19
C VAL A 344 16.20 -12.68 -10.69
N ARG A 345 17.04 -13.19 -9.80
CA ARG A 345 17.99 -14.26 -10.10
C ARG A 345 17.49 -15.60 -9.55
N LYS A 346 17.57 -16.66 -10.37
CA LYS A 346 17.15 -18.01 -9.93
C LYS A 346 17.90 -18.49 -8.71
N GLU A 347 19.19 -18.15 -8.63
CA GLU A 347 20.07 -18.60 -7.56
C GLU A 347 19.64 -18.08 -6.17
N ASP A 348 18.92 -16.95 -6.13
CA ASP A 348 18.47 -16.34 -4.87
C ASP A 348 17.11 -16.91 -4.41
N ILE A 349 16.40 -17.70 -5.25
CA ILE A 349 15.06 -18.24 -4.94
C ILE A 349 15.00 -18.97 -3.58
N PRO A 350 15.98 -19.81 -3.18
CA PRO A 350 15.94 -20.45 -1.86
C PRO A 350 15.93 -19.44 -0.70
N ALA A 351 16.71 -18.35 -0.80
CA ALA A 351 16.77 -17.31 0.22
C ALA A 351 15.49 -16.44 0.21
N LEU A 352 14.99 -16.10 -0.98
CA LEU A 352 13.73 -15.39 -1.15
C LEU A 352 12.55 -16.17 -0.59
N ALA A 353 12.52 -17.49 -0.78
CA ALA A 353 11.47 -18.36 -0.28
C ALA A 353 11.48 -18.45 1.25
N GLN A 354 12.66 -18.53 1.88
CA GLN A 354 12.76 -18.49 3.34
C GLN A 354 12.29 -17.15 3.89
N ALA A 355 12.75 -16.04 3.31
CA ALA A 355 12.32 -14.71 3.72
C ALA A 355 10.80 -14.51 3.55
N ALA A 356 10.20 -15.04 2.48
CA ALA A 356 8.76 -14.98 2.25
C ALA A 356 7.98 -15.87 3.22
N PHE A 357 8.52 -17.04 3.60
CA PHE A 357 7.90 -17.92 4.60
C PHE A 357 7.82 -17.23 5.97
N ASP A 358 8.86 -16.47 6.33
CA ASP A 358 8.95 -15.75 7.60
C ASP A 358 8.23 -14.39 7.58
N ASP A 359 7.72 -13.94 6.43
CA ASP A 359 7.03 -12.66 6.29
C ASP A 359 5.65 -12.65 6.98
N VAL A 360 5.32 -11.55 7.66
CA VAL A 360 4.08 -11.43 8.45
C VAL A 360 2.82 -11.60 7.59
N CYS A 361 2.85 -11.20 6.32
CA CYS A 361 1.69 -11.29 5.43
C CYS A 361 1.36 -12.74 5.06
N THR A 362 2.37 -13.62 4.96
CA THR A 362 2.22 -15.03 4.59
C THR A 362 1.29 -15.78 5.53
N GLY A 363 1.30 -15.45 6.83
CA GLY A 363 0.40 -16.05 7.83
C GLY A 363 -1.09 -15.82 7.56
N GLY A 364 -1.45 -14.77 6.81
CA GLY A 364 -2.83 -14.47 6.41
C GLY A 364 -3.34 -15.34 5.24
N ASN A 365 -2.45 -16.02 4.51
CA ASN A 365 -2.80 -16.72 3.29
C ASN A 365 -3.80 -17.87 3.54
N PRO A 366 -4.90 -18.01 2.76
CA PRO A 366 -5.94 -19.01 3.02
C PRO A 366 -5.46 -20.46 2.92
N ARG A 367 -4.43 -20.70 2.10
CA ARG A 367 -3.71 -21.98 2.02
C ARG A 367 -2.43 -21.87 2.86
N GLU A 368 -2.19 -22.83 3.75
CA GLU A 368 -0.93 -22.87 4.50
C GLU A 368 0.21 -23.20 3.52
N ALA A 369 1.17 -22.29 3.41
CA ALA A 369 2.27 -22.41 2.46
C ALA A 369 3.46 -23.08 3.13
N SER A 370 4.00 -24.12 2.49
CA SER A 370 5.29 -24.68 2.87
C SER A 370 6.44 -23.94 2.16
N LEU A 371 7.65 -24.02 2.70
CA LEU A 371 8.84 -23.49 2.01
C LEU A 371 8.99 -24.04 0.58
N GLY A 372 8.66 -25.33 0.38
CA GLY A 372 8.68 -25.98 -0.94
C GLY A 372 7.67 -25.38 -1.91
N ASP A 373 6.45 -25.05 -1.45
CA ASP A 373 5.45 -24.37 -2.28
C ASP A 373 5.94 -23.00 -2.74
N ILE A 374 6.57 -22.24 -1.84
CA ILE A 374 7.04 -20.88 -2.13
C ILE A 374 8.20 -20.91 -3.13
N VAL A 375 9.12 -21.87 -3.00
CA VAL A 375 10.19 -22.10 -3.99
C VAL A 375 9.60 -22.38 -5.38
N GLU A 376 8.59 -23.27 -5.46
CA GLU A 376 7.93 -23.59 -6.73
C GLU A 376 7.19 -22.38 -7.32
N LEU A 377 6.55 -21.57 -6.49
CA LEU A 377 5.86 -20.35 -6.92
C LEU A 377 6.84 -19.32 -7.50
N TYR A 378 7.99 -19.10 -6.86
CA TYR A 378 9.03 -18.24 -7.44
C TYR A 378 9.55 -18.79 -8.77
N HIS A 379 9.77 -20.10 -8.87
CA HIS A 379 10.18 -20.73 -10.13
C HIS A 379 9.13 -20.60 -11.23
N THR A 380 7.84 -20.72 -10.88
CA THR A 380 6.71 -20.58 -11.80
C THR A 380 6.60 -19.15 -12.33
N ALA A 381 6.86 -18.16 -11.47
CA ALA A 381 6.81 -16.74 -11.83
C ALA A 381 8.11 -16.21 -12.48
N TRP A 382 9.19 -17.01 -12.53
CA TRP A 382 10.52 -16.55 -12.98
C TRP A 382 10.68 -16.36 -14.48
#